data_AF-A0A9X4PAX7-F1
#
_entry.id   AF-A0A9X4PAX7-F1
#
_cell.length_a   1.000
_cell.length_b   1.000
_cell.length_c   1.000
_cell.angle_alpha   90.00
_cell.angle_beta   90.00
_cell.angle_gamma   90.00
#
_symmetry.space_group_name_H-M   'P 1'
#
loop_
_entity.id
_entity.type
_entity.pdbx_description
1 polymer ?
#
loop_
_entity_poly.entity_id
_entity_poly.type
_entity_poly.pdbx_seq_one_letter_code
_entity_poly.pdbx_strand_id
1 'polypeptide(L)' 'MAIYIVTSILISFFLHKYLFVGITSGWIAYGIANLFIPEWAAAIGIIIGIIASIPPHSSNN' A
#
# COMPACT_ATOMS: atom_id res chain seq x y z
N MET A 1 23.99 18.63 -5.68
CA MET A 1 23.73 18.39 -4.24
C MET A 1 22.24 18.55 -3.91
N ALA A 2 21.67 19.75 -4.08
CA ALA A 2 20.27 20.03 -3.71
C ALA A 2 19.22 19.16 -4.44
N ILE A 3 19.40 18.89 -5.74
CA ILE A 3 18.48 18.05 -6.53
C ILE A 3 18.33 16.64 -5.94
N TYR A 4 19.42 16.01 -5.51
CA TYR A 4 19.38 14.67 -4.91
C TYR A 4 18.61 14.66 -3.59
N ILE A 5 18.73 15.72 -2.79
CA ILE A 5 18.02 15.87 -1.52
C ILE A 5 16.53 16.03 -1.77
N VAL A 6 16.14 16.89 -2.71
CA VAL A 6 14.74 17.13 -3.07
C VAL A 6 14.09 15.87 -3.64
N THR A 7 14.77 15.15 -4.54
CA THR A 7 14.26 13.89 -5.09
C THR A 7 14.11 12.81 -4.01
N SER A 8 15.05 12.71 -3.06
CA SER A 8 14.97 11.72 -1.97
C SER A 8 13.79 12.02 -1.03
N ILE A 9 13.54 13.29 -0.72
CA ILE A 9 12.39 13.71 0.10
C ILE A 9 11.08 13.41 -0.63
N LEU A 10 10.99 13.70 -1.92
CA LEU A 10 9.82 13.38 -2.75
C LEU A 10 9.55 11.88 -2.78
N ILE A 11 10.56 11.06 -3.06
CA ILE A 11 10.43 9.59 -3.05
C ILE A 11 9.95 9.13 -1.68
N SER A 12 10.55 9.60 -0.60
CA SER A 12 10.17 9.21 0.77
C SER A 12 8.73 9.62 1.11
N PHE A 13 8.29 10.80 0.68
CA PHE A 13 6.92 11.29 0.87
C PHE A 13 5.89 10.47 0.08
N PHE A 14 6.17 10.16 -1.19
CA PHE A 14 5.32 9.30 -2.01
C PHE A 14 5.30 7.87 -1.46
N LEU A 15 6.45 7.31 -1.08
CA LEU A 15 6.55 5.98 -0.49
C LEU A 15 5.71 5.90 0.79
N HIS A 16 5.79 6.91 1.66
CA HIS A 16 4.98 6.98 2.88
C HIS A 16 3.48 6.99 2.56
N LYS A 17 3.04 7.76 1.57
CA LYS A 17 1.61 7.84 1.22
C LYS A 17 1.08 6.48 0.76
N TYR A 18 1.79 5.78 -0.13
CA TYR A 18 1.35 4.48 -0.65
C TYR A 18 1.52 3.34 0.36
N LEU A 19 2.56 3.38 1.19
CA LEU A 19 2.72 2.44 2.31
C LEU A 19 1.58 2.57 3.32
N PHE A 20 1.21 3.81 3.68
CA PHE A 20 0.11 4.04 4.60
C PHE A 20 -1.21 3.50 4.04
N VAL A 21 -1.52 3.84 2.78
CA VAL A 21 -2.72 3.33 2.08
C VAL A 21 -2.73 1.81 2.06
N GLY A 22 -1.64 1.18 1.63
CA GLY A 22 -1.51 -0.28 1.59
C GLY A 22 -1.70 -0.94 2.96
N ILE A 23 -1.09 -0.41 4.02
CA ILE A 23 -1.25 -0.94 5.38
C ILE A 23 -2.72 -0.82 5.82
N THR A 24 -3.35 0.34 5.66
CA THR A 24 -4.75 0.53 6.07
C THR A 24 -5.72 -0.36 5.30
N SER A 25 -5.56 -0.50 3.98
CA SER A 25 -6.43 -1.37 3.18
C SER A 25 -6.24 -2.85 3.50
N GLY A 26 -5.00 -3.27 3.79
CA GLY A 26 -4.71 -4.63 4.22
C GLY A 26 -5.36 -4.99 5.57
N TRP A 27 -5.33 -4.06 6.53
CA TRP A 27 -6.01 -4.22 7.82
C TRP A 27 -7.55 -4.28 7.69
N ILE A 28 -8.14 -3.44 6.84
CA ILE A 28 -9.58 -3.47 6.58
C ILE A 28 -9.97 -4.81 5.94
N ALA A 29 -9.23 -5.26 4.94
CA ALA A 29 -9.48 -6.53 4.27
C ALA A 29 -9.31 -7.73 5.21
N TYR A 30 -8.28 -7.72 6.06
CA TYR A 30 -8.11 -8.69 7.14
C TYR A 30 -9.33 -8.70 8.07
N GLY A 31 -9.76 -7.53 8.56
CA GLY A 31 -10.89 -7.42 9.49
C GLY A 31 -12.19 -7.97 8.91
N ILE A 32 -12.48 -7.65 7.64
CA ILE A 32 -13.65 -8.19 6.94
C ILE A 32 -13.50 -9.70 6.74
N ALA A 33 -12.37 -10.16 6.21
CA ALA A 33 -12.15 -11.57 5.95
C ALA A 33 -12.19 -12.43 7.22
N ASN A 34 -11.75 -11.90 8.37
CA ASN A 34 -11.79 -12.58 9.65
C ASN A 34 -13.21 -12.86 10.15
N LEU A 35 -14.22 -12.13 9.66
CA LEU A 35 -15.63 -12.36 10.00
C LEU A 35 -16.26 -13.52 9.22
N PHE A 36 -15.72 -13.86 8.03
CA PHE A 36 -16.30 -14.85 7.14
C PHE A 36 -15.42 -16.10 6.98
N ILE A 37 -14.11 -15.91 6.87
CA ILE A 37 -13.12 -16.95 6.52
C ILE A 37 -11.81 -16.68 7.29
N PRO A 38 -11.78 -16.89 8.62
CA PRO A 38 -10.67 -16.48 9.49
C PRO A 38 -9.33 -17.15 9.15
N GLU A 39 -9.36 -18.39 8.66
CA GLU A 39 -8.16 -19.14 8.24
C GLU A 39 -7.44 -18.52 7.02
N TRP A 40 -8.15 -17.75 6.18
CA TRP A 40 -7.58 -17.04 5.02
C TRP A 40 -7.41 -15.53 5.24
N ALA A 41 -7.92 -15.00 6.36
CA ALA A 41 -7.97 -13.56 6.60
C ALA A 41 -6.60 -12.88 6.53
N ALA A 42 -5.58 -13.52 7.10
CA ALA A 42 -4.22 -12.99 7.07
C ALA A 42 -3.67 -12.91 5.64
N ALA A 43 -3.87 -13.95 4.83
CA ALA A 43 -3.44 -13.97 3.43
C ALA A 43 -4.15 -12.89 2.61
N ILE A 44 -5.47 -12.75 2.79
CA ILE A 44 -6.27 -11.74 2.10
C ILE A 44 -5.79 -10.32 2.47
N GLY A 45 -5.58 -10.05 3.75
CA GLY A 45 -5.08 -8.75 4.22
C GLY A 45 -3.70 -8.41 3.64
N ILE A 46 -2.77 -9.37 3.60
CA ILE A 46 -1.44 -9.19 3.02
C ILE A 46 -1.53 -8.89 1.52
N ILE A 47 -2.32 -9.67 0.76
CA ILE A 47 -2.46 -9.49 -0.69
C ILE A 47 -3.05 -8.11 -1.01
N ILE A 48 -4.13 -7.72 -0.33
CA ILE A 48 -4.76 -6.41 -0.54
C ILE A 48 -3.80 -5.28 -0.16
N GLY A 49 -3.06 -5.44 0.94
CA GLY A 49 -2.12 -4.41 1.39
C GLY A 49 -0.95 -4.22 0.42
N ILE A 50 -0.44 -5.30 -0.17
CA ILE A 50 0.58 -5.23 -1.21
C ILE A 50 0.01 -4.55 -2.46
N ILE A 51 -1.14 -4.98 -2.98
CA ILE A 51 -1.73 -4.42 -4.22
C ILE A 51 -2.01 -2.93 -4.05
N ALA A 52 -2.58 -2.51 -2.92
CA ALA A 52 -2.90 -1.11 -2.66
C ALA A 52 -1.66 -0.23 -2.40
N SER A 53 -0.52 -0.83 -2.08
CA SER A 53 0.76 -0.12 -1.99
C SER A 53 1.43 0.10 -3.35
N ILE A 54 0.95 -0.54 -4.42
CA ILE A 54 1.46 -0.37 -5.77
C ILE A 54 0.81 0.88 -6.39
N PRO A 55 1.59 1.91 -6.75
CA PRO A 55 1.04 3.09 -7.40
C PRO A 55 0.39 2.71 -8.74
N PRO A 56 -0.78 3.28 -9.08
CA PRO A 56 -1.46 2.97 -10.33
C PRO A 56 -0.55 3.30 -11.52
N HIS A 57 -0.50 2.38 -12.48
CA HIS A 57 0.25 2.59 -13.71
C HIS A 57 -0.30 3.80 -14.46
N SER A 58 0.50 4.86 -14.58
CA SER A 58 0.16 6.04 -15.37
C SER A 58 0.26 5.69 -16.85
N SER A 59 -0.87 5.28 -17.44
CA SER A 59 -1.04 5.16 -18.89
C SER A 59 -1.04 6.56 -19.51
N ASN A 60 0.15 7.13 -19.76
CA ASN A 60 0.29 8.32 -20.58
C ASN A 60 0.08 7.96 -22.05
N ASN A 61 -1.12 8.25 -22.57
CA ASN A 61 -1.38 8.45 -24.00
C ASN A 61 -1.29 9.95 -24.32
#